data_AF-A0A6I5CI35-F1
#
_entry.id   AF-A0A6I5CI35-F1
#
_cell.length_a   1.000
_cell.length_b   1.000
_cell.length_c   1.000
_cell.angle_alpha   90.00
_cell.angle_beta   90.00
_cell.angle_gamma   90.00
#
_symmetry.space_group_name_H-M   'P 1'
#
loop_
_entity.id
_entity.type
_entity.pdbx_description
1 polymer ?
#
loop_
_entity_poly.entity_id
_entity_poly.type
_entity_poly.pdbx_seq_one_letter_code
_entity_poly.pdbx_strand_id
1 'polypeptide(L)'
;METVIETPGAPLAEAGATYWTRCDSPLGPLLLTADADGVLTSLSVPGQKGGRTVRDDWRHDTGPFRAAEEQLRAYFAGELREFALPLRSEGTAFRERVWAALDAVPYGTTTTYGEIAARIGASRAAVRAVGGAIGANPLLVVRPCHRVIGANGTLTGYAGGLDRKVRLLALEGVPLP
;
A
#
# COMPACT_ATOMS: atom_id res chain seq x y z
N MET A 1 34.67 -23.94 40.22
CA MET A 1 33.70 -24.64 39.34
C MET A 1 32.61 -23.62 39.05
N GLU A 2 32.87 -22.74 38.08
CA GLU A 2 32.00 -21.63 37.70
C GLU A 2 30.99 -22.15 36.69
N THR A 3 29.71 -22.11 37.06
CA THR A 3 28.62 -22.47 36.15
C THR A 3 28.23 -21.21 35.38
N VAL A 4 28.70 -21.11 34.15
CA VAL A 4 28.24 -20.11 33.18
C VAL A 4 26.80 -20.46 32.83
N ILE A 5 25.87 -19.59 33.22
CA ILE A 5 24.46 -19.69 32.84
C ILE A 5 24.36 -19.09 31.45
N GLU A 6 24.33 -19.94 30.42
CA GLU A 6 24.05 -19.52 29.05
C GLU A 6 22.59 -19.03 28.97
N THR A 7 22.43 -17.73 28.76
CA THR A 7 21.15 -17.12 28.39
C THR A 7 20.69 -17.75 27.07
N PRO A 8 19.44 -18.22 26.93
CA PRO A 8 18.96 -18.70 25.64
C PRO A 8 18.99 -17.54 24.65
N GLY A 9 19.76 -17.72 23.57
CA GLY A 9 19.80 -16.78 22.46
C GLY A 9 18.39 -16.56 21.93
N ALA A 10 18.06 -15.31 21.62
CA ALA A 10 16.81 -14.96 20.94
C ALA A 10 16.65 -15.89 19.72
N PRO A 11 15.45 -16.45 19.48
CA PRO A 11 15.25 -17.38 18.39
C PRO A 11 15.65 -16.69 17.08
N LEU A 12 16.58 -17.33 16.35
CA LEU A 12 16.92 -16.99 14.98
C LEU A 12 15.62 -16.95 14.18
N ALA A 13 15.27 -15.80 13.63
CA ALA A 13 14.07 -15.62 12.81
C ALA A 13 14.07 -16.69 11.70
N GLU A 14 13.08 -17.58 11.71
CA GLU A 14 12.87 -18.52 10.61
C GLU A 14 12.72 -17.73 9.32
N ALA A 15 13.58 -18.03 8.34
CA ALA A 15 13.47 -17.43 7.02
C ALA A 15 12.09 -17.76 6.41
N GLY A 16 11.25 -16.74 6.22
CA GLY A 16 10.09 -16.81 5.32
C GLY A 16 8.69 -16.68 5.92
N ALA A 17 8.52 -16.39 7.21
CA ALA A 17 7.18 -16.19 7.77
C ALA A 17 6.52 -14.92 7.19
N THR A 18 5.40 -15.08 6.47
CA THR A 18 4.49 -13.97 6.13
C THR A 18 3.37 -13.94 7.15
N TYR A 19 3.21 -12.81 7.84
CA TYR A 19 2.05 -12.57 8.70
C TYR A 19 0.91 -11.98 7.89
N TRP A 20 -0.33 -12.23 8.30
CA TRP A 20 -1.50 -11.59 7.73
C TRP A 20 -2.59 -11.34 8.77
N THR A 21 -3.41 -10.34 8.50
CA THR A 21 -4.66 -10.06 9.23
C THR A 21 -5.71 -9.46 8.29
N ARG A 22 -6.94 -9.32 8.76
CA ARG A 22 -7.99 -8.54 8.10
C ARG A 22 -8.45 -7.39 8.98
N CYS A 23 -8.60 -6.22 8.39
CA CYS A 23 -9.11 -5.03 9.04
C CYS A 23 -10.37 -4.54 8.32
N ASP A 24 -11.47 -4.32 9.04
CA ASP A 24 -12.70 -3.78 8.47
C ASP A 24 -12.53 -2.31 8.06
N SER A 25 -13.14 -1.92 6.94
CA SER A 25 -13.08 -0.55 6.44
C SER A 25 -14.30 -0.19 5.58
N PRO A 26 -14.52 1.11 5.30
CA PRO A 26 -15.52 1.56 4.32
C PRO A 26 -15.32 1.04 2.89
N LEU A 27 -14.18 0.41 2.59
CA LEU A 27 -13.87 -0.22 1.30
C LEU A 27 -14.12 -1.75 1.30
N GLY A 28 -14.57 -2.30 2.43
CA GLY A 28 -14.64 -3.73 2.72
C GLY A 28 -13.46 -4.23 3.56
N PRO A 29 -13.40 -5.52 3.90
CA PRO A 29 -12.33 -6.10 4.70
C PRO A 29 -10.99 -6.03 3.95
N LEU A 30 -10.07 -5.23 4.47
CA LEU A 30 -8.72 -5.06 3.94
C LEU A 30 -7.87 -6.25 4.36
N LEU A 31 -7.18 -6.88 3.42
CA LEU A 31 -6.16 -7.89 3.72
C LEU A 31 -4.81 -7.18 3.85
N LEU A 32 -4.19 -7.29 5.01
CA LEU A 32 -2.84 -6.78 5.28
C LEU A 32 -1.87 -7.95 5.37
N THR A 33 -0.65 -7.76 4.85
CA THR A 33 0.45 -8.72 5.03
C THR A 33 1.69 -8.03 5.53
N ALA A 34 2.47 -8.73 6.33
CA ALA A 34 3.77 -8.29 6.83
C ALA A 34 4.80 -9.39 6.66
N ASP A 35 6.07 -9.00 6.51
CA ASP A 35 7.17 -9.95 6.52
C ASP A 35 7.56 -10.39 7.93
N ALA A 36 8.60 -11.20 8.05
CA ALA A 36 9.07 -11.76 9.31
C ALA A 36 9.48 -10.70 10.36
N ASP A 37 9.86 -9.49 9.91
CA ASP A 37 10.20 -8.36 10.79
C ASP A 37 8.96 -7.58 11.25
N GLY A 38 7.77 -7.96 10.77
CA GLY A 38 6.52 -7.27 11.02
C GLY A 38 6.31 -6.01 10.17
N VAL A 39 7.10 -5.80 9.12
CA VAL A 39 6.97 -4.63 8.23
C VAL A 39 5.84 -4.86 7.22
N LEU A 40 4.98 -3.85 7.00
CA LEU A 40 3.84 -3.96 6.10
C LEU A 40 4.29 -4.13 4.64
N THR A 41 3.91 -5.25 4.03
CA THR A 41 4.27 -5.62 2.66
C THR A 41 3.14 -5.52 1.66
N SER A 42 1.89 -5.55 2.12
CA SER A 42 0.73 -5.26 1.27
C SER A 42 -0.50 -4.83 2.05
N LEU A 43 -1.38 -4.12 1.35
CA LEU A 43 -2.75 -3.80 1.73
C LEU A 43 -3.62 -3.99 0.49
N SER A 44 -4.52 -4.97 0.53
CA SER A 44 -5.41 -5.30 -0.58
C SER A 44 -6.88 -5.10 -0.21
N VAL A 45 -7.68 -4.60 -1.16
CA VAL A 45 -9.15 -4.54 -1.02
C VAL A 45 -9.82 -5.80 -1.60
N PRO A 46 -11.07 -6.14 -1.21
CA PRO A 46 -11.77 -7.28 -1.78
C PRO A 46 -11.95 -7.18 -3.30
N GLY A 47 -11.58 -8.25 -4.01
CA GLY A 47 -11.69 -8.35 -5.46
C GLY A 47 -10.66 -7.52 -6.24
N GLN A 48 -9.61 -7.03 -5.58
CA GLN A 48 -8.54 -6.27 -6.24
C GLN A 48 -7.88 -7.10 -7.35
N LYS A 49 -7.71 -6.49 -8.53
CA LYS A 49 -6.90 -7.08 -9.60
C LYS A 49 -5.43 -7.17 -9.13
N GLY A 50 -4.89 -8.39 -9.07
CA GLY A 50 -3.53 -8.63 -8.58
C GLY A 50 -3.36 -8.41 -7.08
N GLY A 51 -4.46 -8.35 -6.31
CA GLY A 51 -4.41 -8.35 -4.85
C GLY A 51 -3.90 -9.68 -4.30
N ARG A 52 -3.43 -9.66 -3.05
CA ARG A 52 -3.00 -10.89 -2.38
C ARG A 52 -4.20 -11.75 -1.97
N THR A 53 -3.97 -13.05 -1.95
CA THR A 53 -4.87 -14.05 -1.38
C THR A 53 -4.11 -14.74 -0.25
N VAL A 54 -4.78 -14.98 0.87
CA VAL A 54 -4.20 -15.74 1.99
C VAL A 54 -3.73 -17.11 1.49
N ARG A 55 -2.54 -17.51 1.93
CA ARG A 55 -1.96 -18.82 1.62
C ARG A 55 -1.82 -19.64 2.90
N ASP A 56 -1.81 -20.96 2.76
CA ASP A 56 -1.77 -21.90 3.88
C ASP A 56 -0.45 -21.82 4.68
N ASP A 57 0.63 -21.37 4.03
CA ASP A 57 1.94 -21.16 4.63
C ASP A 57 2.09 -19.82 5.37
N TRP A 58 1.04 -18.99 5.40
CA TRP A 58 1.06 -17.70 6.10
C TRP A 58 0.48 -17.81 7.50
N ARG A 59 1.05 -17.05 8.43
CA ARG A 59 0.62 -17.02 9.82
C ARG A 59 -0.38 -15.89 10.05
N HIS A 60 -1.57 -16.23 10.54
CA HIS A 60 -2.51 -15.21 11.01
C HIS A 60 -2.01 -14.62 12.33
N ASP A 61 -1.79 -13.30 12.38
CA ASP A 61 -1.35 -12.58 13.58
C ASP A 61 -1.76 -11.12 13.45
N THR A 62 -2.38 -10.55 14.49
CA THR A 62 -2.76 -9.12 14.52
C THR A 62 -1.66 -8.24 15.09
N GLY A 63 -0.70 -8.82 15.83
CA GLY A 63 0.37 -8.10 16.53
C GLY A 63 1.15 -7.14 15.63
N PRO A 64 1.70 -7.60 14.48
CA PRO A 64 2.46 -6.76 13.55
C PRO A 64 1.66 -5.60 12.94
N PHE A 65 0.33 -5.66 12.96
CA PHE A 65 -0.53 -4.74 12.21
C PHE A 65 -1.19 -3.66 13.07
N ARG A 66 -1.00 -3.66 14.39
CA ARG A 66 -1.69 -2.72 15.31
C ARG A 66 -1.56 -1.25 14.86
N ALA A 67 -0.34 -0.80 14.57
CA ALA A 67 -0.10 0.56 14.10
C ALA A 67 -0.78 0.86 12.75
N ALA A 68 -0.79 -0.12 11.84
CA ALA A 68 -1.47 0.04 10.55
C ALA A 68 -2.99 0.12 10.72
N GLU A 69 -3.58 -0.74 11.56
CA GLU A 69 -5.02 -0.73 11.86
C GLU A 69 -5.46 0.58 12.52
N GLU A 70 -4.69 1.09 13.47
CA GLU A 70 -4.94 2.39 14.13
C GLU A 70 -4.91 3.54 13.14
N GLN A 71 -3.86 3.62 12.29
CA GLN A 71 -3.74 4.70 11.31
C GLN A 71 -4.77 4.59 10.19
N LEU A 72 -5.14 3.38 9.75
CA LEU A 72 -6.21 3.18 8.78
C LEU A 72 -7.55 3.64 9.34
N ARG A 73 -7.84 3.33 10.62
CA ARG A 73 -9.05 3.81 11.29
C ARG A 73 -9.10 5.34 11.33
N ALA A 74 -8.01 5.99 11.75
CA ALA A 74 -7.91 7.44 11.76
C ALA A 74 -8.02 8.06 10.36
N TYR A 75 -7.43 7.43 9.34
CA TYR A 75 -7.52 7.88 7.94
C TYR A 75 -8.97 7.84 7.45
N PHE A 76 -9.68 6.71 7.66
CA PHE A 76 -11.07 6.58 7.24
C PHE A 76 -12.04 7.45 8.07
N ALA A 77 -11.64 7.87 9.28
CA ALA A 77 -12.35 8.88 10.06
C ALA A 77 -12.08 10.33 9.61
N GLY A 78 -11.13 10.55 8.69
CA GLY A 78 -10.72 11.89 8.23
C GLY A 78 -9.77 12.61 9.19
N GLU A 79 -9.22 11.90 10.18
CA GLU A 79 -8.37 12.44 11.25
C GLU A 79 -6.87 12.35 10.92
N LEU A 80 -6.49 11.44 10.01
CA LEU A 80 -5.10 11.22 9.60
C LEU A 80 -4.91 11.56 8.12
N ARG A 81 -3.87 12.35 7.83
CA ARG A 81 -3.52 12.78 6.46
C ARG A 81 -2.24 12.14 5.93
N GLU A 82 -1.37 11.65 6.81
CA GLU A 82 -0.09 11.05 6.45
C GLU A 82 0.14 9.78 7.26
N PHE A 83 0.48 8.69 6.58
CA PHE A 83 0.79 7.42 7.21
C PHE A 83 2.26 7.41 7.65
N ALA A 84 2.50 7.13 8.94
CA ALA A 84 3.82 6.90 9.51
C ALA A 84 3.98 5.40 9.78
N LEU A 85 4.17 4.61 8.71
CA LEU A 85 4.29 3.16 8.77
C LEU A 85 5.58 2.71 8.08
N PRO A 86 6.29 1.70 8.61
CA PRO A 86 7.34 1.03 7.87
C PRO A 86 6.70 0.23 6.73
N LEU A 87 7.16 0.46 5.49
CA LEU A 87 6.63 -0.18 4.28
C LEU A 87 7.75 -0.92 3.56
N ARG A 88 7.48 -2.16 3.12
CA ARG A 88 8.41 -2.95 2.31
C ARG A 88 7.69 -3.55 1.12
N SER A 89 7.85 -2.93 -0.05
CA SER A 89 7.29 -3.44 -1.31
C SER A 89 8.40 -3.83 -2.27
N GLU A 90 8.30 -5.02 -2.85
CA GLU A 90 9.26 -5.51 -3.84
C GLU A 90 8.72 -5.34 -5.26
N GLY A 91 9.53 -4.75 -6.13
CA GLY A 91 9.18 -4.53 -7.52
C GLY A 91 10.41 -4.52 -8.41
N THR A 92 10.21 -4.32 -9.71
CA THR A 92 11.34 -3.98 -10.57
C THR A 92 11.81 -2.57 -10.21
N ALA A 93 13.08 -2.24 -10.49
CA ALA A 93 13.61 -0.89 -10.27
C ALA A 93 12.74 0.21 -10.92
N PHE A 94 12.06 -0.08 -12.04
CA PHE A 94 11.12 0.84 -12.65
C PHE A 94 9.85 1.03 -11.80
N ARG A 95 9.27 -0.05 -11.27
CA ARG A 95 8.11 0.03 -10.37
C ARG A 95 8.43 0.78 -9.10
N GLU A 96 9.57 0.50 -8.49
CA GLU A 96 10.00 1.18 -7.26
C GLU A 96 10.14 2.69 -7.44
N ARG A 97 10.71 3.14 -8.58
CA ARG A 97 10.74 4.58 -8.90
C ARG A 97 9.34 5.18 -9.08
N VAL A 98 8.45 4.49 -9.78
CA VAL A 98 7.05 4.93 -9.94
C VAL A 98 6.36 5.02 -8.58
N TRP A 99 6.54 4.02 -7.74
CA TRP A 99 5.95 3.93 -6.41
C TRP A 99 6.47 5.01 -5.47
N ALA A 100 7.77 5.30 -5.46
CA ALA A 100 8.33 6.43 -4.73
C ALA A 100 7.71 7.77 -5.19
N ALA A 101 7.48 7.93 -6.50
CA ALA A 101 6.80 9.13 -7.01
C ALA A 101 5.32 9.22 -6.62
N LEU A 102 4.64 8.08 -6.39
CA LEU A 102 3.29 8.04 -5.82
C LEU A 102 3.29 8.43 -4.34
N ASP A 103 4.23 7.89 -3.57
CA ASP A 103 4.34 8.15 -2.13
C ASP A 103 4.53 9.66 -1.84
N ALA A 104 5.10 10.41 -2.79
CA ALA A 104 5.24 11.87 -2.74
C ALA A 104 3.99 12.68 -3.14
N VAL A 105 2.85 12.05 -3.48
CA VAL A 105 1.60 12.78 -3.84
C VAL A 105 0.82 13.11 -2.56
N PRO A 106 0.65 14.39 -2.17
CA PRO A 106 0.02 14.76 -0.91
C PRO A 106 -1.47 14.38 -0.81
N TYR A 107 -1.93 14.19 0.43
CA TYR A 107 -3.36 14.04 0.75
C TYR A 107 -4.19 15.21 0.20
N GLY A 108 -5.37 14.90 -0.32
CA GLY A 108 -6.31 15.92 -0.82
C GLY A 108 -5.88 16.56 -2.15
N THR A 109 -4.89 15.99 -2.81
CA THR A 109 -4.43 16.43 -4.13
C THR A 109 -4.48 15.29 -5.13
N THR A 110 -4.51 15.65 -6.42
CA THR A 110 -4.40 14.70 -7.52
C THR A 110 -3.20 15.02 -8.39
N THR A 111 -2.71 14.02 -9.09
CA THR A 111 -1.68 14.16 -10.13
C THR A 111 -2.09 13.37 -11.37
N THR A 112 -1.38 13.55 -12.48
CA THR A 112 -1.66 12.80 -13.71
C THR A 112 -0.64 11.69 -13.96
N TYR A 113 -1.03 10.69 -14.76
CA TYR A 113 -0.09 9.66 -15.24
C TYR A 113 1.14 10.26 -15.94
N GLY A 114 0.95 11.38 -16.67
CA GLY A 114 2.03 12.09 -17.34
C GLY A 114 2.98 12.79 -16.38
N GLU A 115 2.45 13.38 -15.30
CA GLU A 115 3.27 14.00 -14.24
C GLU A 115 4.10 12.97 -13.48
N ILE A 116 3.54 11.81 -13.15
CA ILE A 116 4.32 10.70 -12.57
C ILE A 116 5.44 10.26 -13.52
N ALA A 117 5.14 10.12 -14.82
CA ALA A 117 6.16 9.79 -15.82
C ALA A 117 7.28 10.84 -15.86
N ALA A 118 6.93 12.13 -15.85
CA ALA A 118 7.90 13.22 -15.84
C ALA A 118 8.78 13.21 -14.58
N ARG A 119 8.18 13.00 -13.38
CA ARG A 119 8.91 12.95 -12.10
C ARG A 119 10.00 11.88 -12.07
N ILE A 120 9.79 10.75 -12.74
CA ILE A 120 10.76 9.65 -12.79
C ILE A 120 11.69 9.70 -14.02
N GLY A 121 11.63 10.76 -14.81
CA GLY A 121 12.41 10.91 -16.05
C GLY A 121 12.00 9.95 -17.18
N ALA A 122 10.77 9.42 -17.15
CA ALA A 122 10.27 8.53 -18.18
C ALA A 122 9.73 9.33 -19.38
N SER A 123 9.96 8.82 -20.59
CA SER A 123 9.44 9.43 -21.82
C SER A 123 7.91 9.35 -21.89
N ARG A 124 7.28 10.22 -22.68
CA ARG A 124 5.83 10.20 -22.92
C ARG A 124 5.35 8.86 -23.49
N ALA A 125 6.18 8.17 -24.27
CA ALA A 125 5.86 6.84 -24.78
C ALA A 125 5.73 5.77 -23.67
N ALA A 126 6.37 5.99 -22.52
CA ALA A 126 6.35 5.09 -21.37
C ALA A 126 5.14 5.29 -20.42
N VAL A 127 4.24 6.25 -20.67
CA VAL A 127 3.07 6.52 -19.81
C VAL A 127 2.20 5.28 -19.60
N ARG A 128 2.05 4.43 -20.62
CA ARG A 128 1.33 3.16 -20.48
C ARG A 128 2.03 2.19 -19.50
N ALA A 129 3.35 2.12 -19.55
CA ALA A 129 4.14 1.31 -18.62
C ALA A 129 4.06 1.86 -17.18
N VAL A 130 4.05 3.19 -17.03
CA VAL A 130 3.78 3.85 -15.74
C VAL A 130 2.40 3.45 -15.20
N GLY A 131 1.36 3.49 -16.02
CA GLY A 131 0.02 3.03 -15.62
C GLY A 131 0.00 1.58 -15.14
N GLY A 132 0.75 0.69 -15.81
CA GLY A 132 0.93 -0.70 -15.37
C GLY A 132 1.67 -0.83 -14.03
N ALA A 133 2.70 -0.02 -13.81
CA ALA A 133 3.44 0.01 -12.54
C ALA A 133 2.60 0.56 -11.38
N ILE A 134 1.80 1.61 -11.61
CA ILE A 134 0.82 2.14 -10.64
C ILE A 134 -0.22 1.07 -10.29
N GLY A 135 -0.74 0.36 -11.30
CA GLY A 135 -1.71 -0.72 -11.10
C GLY A 135 -1.14 -1.94 -10.35
N ALA A 136 0.18 -2.11 -10.34
CA ALA A 136 0.88 -3.16 -9.61
C ALA A 136 1.20 -2.78 -8.15
N ASN A 137 0.72 -1.63 -7.65
CA ASN A 137 0.91 -1.21 -6.28
C ASN A 137 0.38 -2.27 -5.28
N PRO A 138 1.23 -2.84 -4.41
CA PRO A 138 0.79 -3.81 -3.40
C PRO A 138 0.19 -3.15 -2.14
N LEU A 139 0.36 -1.85 -1.95
CA LEU A 139 0.01 -1.11 -0.74
C LEU A 139 -1.12 -0.12 -1.05
N LEU A 140 -2.32 -0.60 -1.39
CA LEU A 140 -3.45 0.32 -1.65
C LEU A 140 -3.73 1.18 -0.42
N VAL A 141 -4.36 2.35 -0.65
CA VAL A 141 -4.68 3.38 0.35
C VAL A 141 -3.42 4.08 0.89
N VAL A 142 -2.48 3.34 1.47
CA VAL A 142 -1.23 3.87 2.05
C VAL A 142 -0.32 4.45 0.97
N ARG A 143 -0.06 3.69 -0.10
CA ARG A 143 0.54 4.23 -1.33
C ARG A 143 -0.58 4.77 -2.22
N PRO A 144 -0.63 6.09 -2.48
CA PRO A 144 -1.86 6.75 -2.90
C PRO A 144 -2.10 6.70 -4.42
N CYS A 145 -2.15 5.48 -4.99
CA CYS A 145 -2.41 5.30 -6.42
C CYS A 145 -3.82 5.77 -6.86
N HIS A 146 -4.76 5.93 -5.93
CA HIS A 146 -6.08 6.54 -6.20
C HIS A 146 -6.00 8.03 -6.54
N ARG A 147 -4.91 8.72 -6.18
CA ARG A 147 -4.70 10.15 -6.48
C ARG A 147 -4.22 10.42 -7.91
N VAL A 148 -3.95 9.37 -8.71
CA VAL A 148 -3.51 9.53 -10.11
C VAL A 148 -4.71 9.49 -11.05
N ILE A 149 -4.91 10.52 -11.87
CA ILE A 149 -6.06 10.66 -12.78
C ILE A 149 -5.62 10.92 -14.24
N GLY A 150 -6.57 10.89 -15.16
CA GLY A 150 -6.34 11.28 -16.56
C GLY A 150 -6.03 12.78 -16.68
N ALA A 151 -5.27 13.18 -17.71
CA ALA A 151 -4.89 14.57 -17.91
C ALA A 151 -6.07 15.52 -18.18
N ASN A 152 -7.21 14.98 -18.59
CA ASN A 152 -8.47 15.68 -18.78
C ASN A 152 -9.38 15.64 -17.54
N GLY A 153 -8.87 15.22 -16.38
CA GLY A 153 -9.63 15.08 -15.14
C GLY A 153 -10.42 13.77 -15.02
N THR A 154 -10.44 12.91 -16.04
CA THR A 154 -11.23 11.66 -15.99
C THR A 154 -10.66 10.69 -14.97
N LEU A 155 -11.54 10.15 -14.13
CA LEU A 155 -11.23 9.02 -13.25
C LEU A 155 -11.18 7.74 -14.09
N THR A 156 -9.97 7.25 -14.28
CA THR A 156 -9.70 5.96 -14.93
C THR A 156 -8.80 5.13 -14.03
N GLY A 157 -8.82 3.81 -14.19
CA GLY A 157 -7.83 2.90 -13.62
C GLY A 157 -7.70 2.95 -12.08
N TYR A 158 -8.17 1.90 -11.42
CA TYR A 158 -7.81 1.62 -10.03
C TYR A 158 -7.91 0.12 -9.80
N ALA A 159 -6.86 -0.49 -9.23
CA ALA A 159 -6.83 -1.94 -9.03
C ALA A 159 -7.97 -2.44 -8.11
N GLY A 160 -8.42 -1.57 -7.19
CA GLY A 160 -9.56 -1.82 -6.31
C GLY A 160 -10.94 -1.42 -6.87
N GLY A 161 -11.05 -0.98 -8.13
CA GLY A 161 -12.30 -0.54 -8.75
C GLY A 161 -12.64 0.95 -8.56
N LEU A 162 -13.29 1.55 -9.57
CA LEU A 162 -13.52 3.00 -9.61
C LEU A 162 -14.34 3.54 -8.44
N ASP A 163 -15.35 2.79 -7.96
CA ASP A 163 -16.18 3.22 -6.83
C ASP A 163 -15.36 3.47 -5.56
N ARG A 164 -14.34 2.64 -5.30
CA ARG A 164 -13.43 2.83 -4.16
C ARG A 164 -12.52 4.03 -4.35
N LYS A 165 -12.02 4.25 -5.58
CA LYS A 165 -11.22 5.43 -5.91
C LYS A 165 -12.01 6.72 -5.69
N VAL A 166 -13.26 6.76 -6.13
CA VAL A 166 -14.20 7.87 -5.89
C VAL A 166 -14.38 8.11 -4.39
N ARG A 167 -14.67 7.06 -3.60
CA ARG A 167 -14.82 7.17 -2.15
C ARG A 167 -13.57 7.72 -1.46
N LEU A 168 -12.38 7.25 -1.84
CA LEU A 168 -11.12 7.72 -1.28
C LEU A 168 -10.86 9.19 -1.62
N LEU A 169 -11.05 9.59 -2.88
CA LEU A 169 -10.91 10.99 -3.28
C LEU A 169 -11.90 11.91 -2.55
N ALA A 170 -13.15 11.48 -2.40
CA ALA A 170 -14.16 12.21 -1.64
C ALA A 170 -13.80 12.35 -0.15
N LEU A 171 -13.33 11.27 0.48
CA LEU A 171 -12.81 11.30 1.86
C LEU A 171 -11.69 12.33 2.02
N GLU A 172 -10.81 12.43 1.01
CA GLU A 172 -9.70 13.38 1.02
C GLU A 172 -10.09 14.82 0.65
N GLY A 173 -11.38 15.09 0.40
CA GLY A 173 -11.88 16.41 0.03
C GLY A 173 -11.52 16.84 -1.40
N VAL A 174 -11.14 15.90 -2.27
CA VAL A 174 -10.88 16.18 -3.68
C VAL A 174 -12.22 16.39 -4.39
N PRO A 175 -12.43 17.52 -5.09
CA PRO A 175 -13.62 17.72 -5.91
C PRO A 175 -13.69 16.67 -7.01
N LEU A 176 -14.79 15.94 -7.05
CA LEU A 176 -15.08 14.99 -8.12
C LEU A 176 -15.81 15.72 -9.25
N PRO A 177 -15.51 15.42 -10.52
CA PRO A 177 -16.25 15.95 -11.66
C PRO A 177 -17.70 15.44 -11.71
#